data_AF-A0A819RA13-F1
#
_entry.id   AF-A0A819RA13-F1
#
_cell.length_a   1.000
_cell.length_b   1.000
_cell.length_c   1.000
_cell.angle_alpha   90.00
_cell.angle_beta   90.00
_cell.angle_gamma   90.00
#
_symmetry.space_group_name_H-M   'P 1'
#
loop_
_entity.id
_entity.type
_entity.pdbx_description
1 polymer ?
#
loop_
_entity_poly.entity_id
_entity_poly.type
_entity_poly.pdbx_seq_one_letter_code
_entity_poly.pdbx_strand_id
1 'polypeptide(L)'
;MKLIIAGIGITIIITIVILALAIATLVKVNNQTNDRPYVDTSSTTTTTTTTTTPGNLVLAESIRIDDVMNYLKELQRIATANNGNRAVTTTGFNETLRYIINTLAINTNYKVSTQFFPIRQFALDGIPTLISSINGV
;
A
#
# COMPACT_ATOMS: atom_id res chain seq x y z
N MET A 1 -5.58 -25.14 -49.05
CA MET A 1 -5.84 -25.43 -47.62
C MET A 1 -4.61 -26.05 -46.96
N LYS A 2 -3.49 -25.30 -46.83
CA LYS A 2 -2.29 -25.78 -46.10
C LYS A 2 -1.59 -24.68 -45.28
N LEU A 3 -2.06 -23.43 -45.35
CA LEU A 3 -1.43 -22.29 -44.67
C LEU A 3 -2.08 -21.89 -43.34
N ILE A 4 -3.20 -22.51 -42.96
CA ILE A 4 -3.93 -22.20 -41.72
C ILE A 4 -3.42 -23.07 -40.55
N ILE A 5 -2.79 -24.20 -40.83
CA ILE A 5 -2.33 -25.15 -39.80
C ILE A 5 -1.02 -24.67 -39.12
N ALA A 6 -0.18 -23.92 -39.85
CA ALA A 6 1.08 -23.40 -39.30
C ALA A 6 0.87 -22.25 -38.28
N GLY A 7 -0.17 -21.43 -38.44
CA GLY A 7 -0.47 -20.32 -37.52
C GLY A 7 -1.11 -20.78 -36.20
N ILE A 8 -1.87 -21.88 -36.23
CA ILE A 8 -2.51 -22.45 -35.03
C ILE A 8 -1.46 -23.11 -34.13
N GLY A 9 -0.45 -23.78 -34.70
CA GLY A 9 0.64 -24.37 -33.90
C GLY A 9 1.46 -23.33 -33.15
N ILE A 10 1.75 -22.18 -33.78
CA ILE A 10 2.55 -21.10 -33.19
C ILE A 10 1.77 -20.41 -32.06
N THR A 11 0.47 -20.17 -32.23
CA THR A 11 -0.37 -19.56 -31.20
C THR A 11 -0.50 -20.45 -29.97
N ILE A 12 -0.64 -21.77 -30.15
CA ILE A 12 -0.66 -22.74 -29.04
C ILE A 12 0.67 -22.71 -28.26
N ILE A 13 1.81 -22.71 -28.95
CA ILE A 13 3.14 -22.67 -28.29
C ILE A 13 3.31 -21.37 -27.49
N ILE A 14 2.92 -20.22 -28.05
CA ILE A 14 3.02 -18.93 -27.36
C ILE A 14 2.12 -18.90 -26.12
N THR A 15 0.88 -19.41 -26.20
CA THR A 15 -0.01 -19.49 -25.04
C THR A 15 0.52 -20.40 -23.93
N ILE A 16 1.14 -21.54 -24.28
CA ILE A 16 1.75 -22.44 -23.31
C ILE A 16 2.94 -21.78 -22.62
N VAL A 17 3.78 -21.04 -23.35
CA VAL A 17 4.93 -20.32 -22.79
C VAL A 17 4.48 -19.19 -21.84
N ILE A 18 3.46 -18.41 -22.21
CA ILE A 18 2.92 -17.34 -21.35
C ILE A 18 2.30 -17.94 -20.09
N LEU A 19 1.56 -19.04 -20.20
CA LEU A 19 0.97 -19.73 -19.06
C LEU A 19 2.05 -20.32 -18.13
N ALA A 20 3.11 -20.92 -18.68
CA ALA A 20 4.24 -21.44 -17.88
C ALA A 20 5.01 -20.32 -17.15
N LEU A 21 5.21 -19.16 -17.79
CA LEU A 21 5.85 -18.00 -17.16
C LEU A 21 4.97 -17.39 -16.05
N ALA A 22 3.64 -17.35 -16.23
CA ALA A 22 2.72 -16.86 -15.21
C ALA A 22 2.65 -17.77 -13.98
N ILE A 23 2.75 -19.10 -14.17
CA ILE A 23 2.83 -20.05 -13.04
C ILE A 23 4.16 -19.88 -12.30
N ALA A 24 5.28 -19.66 -13.01
CA ALA A 24 6.59 -19.47 -12.38
C ALA A 24 6.68 -18.18 -11.53
N THR A 25 6.01 -17.09 -11.95
CA THR A 25 5.99 -15.84 -11.17
C THR A 25 5.03 -15.92 -9.97
N LEU A 26 3.90 -16.62 -10.10
CA LEU A 26 2.96 -16.82 -8.99
C LEU A 26 3.54 -17.72 -7.89
N VAL A 27 4.30 -18.77 -8.26
CA VAL A 27 5.03 -19.60 -7.31
C VAL A 27 6.15 -18.80 -6.61
N LYS A 28 6.83 -17.90 -7.32
CA LYS A 28 7.90 -17.08 -6.72
C LYS A 28 7.36 -16.06 -5.71
N VAL A 29 6.19 -15.46 -5.95
CA VAL A 29 5.53 -14.57 -4.98
C VAL A 29 5.03 -15.33 -3.75
N ASN A 30 4.55 -16.58 -3.92
CA ASN A 30 4.14 -17.43 -2.80
C ASN A 30 5.34 -18.02 -2.00
N ASN A 31 6.49 -18.24 -2.66
CA ASN A 31 7.71 -18.66 -1.97
C ASN A 31 8.44 -17.50 -1.28
N GLN A 32 8.30 -16.27 -1.76
CA GLN A 32 8.89 -15.09 -1.11
C GLN A 32 8.18 -14.71 0.21
N THR A 33 6.99 -15.28 0.46
CA THR A 33 6.32 -15.24 1.78
C THR A 33 6.73 -16.38 2.71
N ASN A 34 7.42 -17.42 2.21
CA ASN A 34 7.88 -18.57 3.00
C ASN A 34 9.36 -18.50 3.43
N ASP A 35 10.14 -17.57 2.87
CA ASP A 35 11.51 -17.29 3.33
C ASP A 35 11.58 -16.23 4.44
N ARG A 36 10.45 -15.96 5.10
CA ARG A 36 10.53 -15.44 6.47
C ARG A 36 10.83 -16.63 7.37
N PRO A 37 11.91 -16.61 8.17
CA PRO A 37 12.11 -17.63 9.18
C PRO A 37 10.86 -17.67 10.05
N TYR A 38 10.12 -18.77 9.98
CA TYR A 38 9.16 -19.12 11.01
C TYR A 38 9.98 -19.40 12.26
N VAL A 39 10.08 -18.40 13.13
CA VAL A 39 10.55 -18.60 14.49
C VAL A 39 9.39 -19.26 15.23
N ASP A 40 9.46 -20.59 15.33
CA ASP A 40 8.69 -21.32 16.33
C ASP A 40 9.18 -20.85 17.71
N THR A 41 8.29 -20.31 18.52
CA THR A 41 8.51 -20.31 19.97
C THR A 41 7.20 -20.61 20.66
N SER A 42 6.72 -21.83 20.40
CA SER A 42 6.16 -22.64 21.48
C SER A 42 7.17 -22.72 22.62
N SER A 43 6.70 -22.53 23.85
CA SER A 43 7.50 -22.43 25.06
C SER A 43 8.46 -23.62 25.24
N THR A 44 9.76 -23.35 25.31
CA THR A 44 10.72 -24.20 26.02
C THR A 44 11.75 -23.32 26.70
N THR A 45 11.71 -23.34 28.03
CA THR A 45 12.65 -22.71 28.95
C THR A 45 14.09 -23.07 28.59
N THR A 46 14.88 -22.10 28.12
CA THR A 46 16.35 -22.17 28.18
C THR A 46 16.89 -20.81 28.60
N THR A 47 17.46 -20.79 29.80
CA THR A 47 18.17 -19.66 30.42
C THR A 47 19.37 -19.24 29.57
N THR A 48 19.25 -18.12 28.86
CA THR A 48 20.40 -17.39 28.33
C THR A 48 20.25 -15.93 28.71
N THR A 49 21.04 -15.51 29.69
CA THR A 49 21.10 -14.16 30.25
C THR A 49 21.76 -13.23 29.23
N THR A 50 21.00 -12.77 28.24
CA THR A 50 21.32 -11.55 27.50
C THR A 50 20.41 -10.45 28.01
N THR A 51 21.00 -9.47 28.69
CA THR A 51 20.33 -8.22 29.07
C THR A 51 20.01 -7.42 27.81
N THR A 52 18.96 -7.82 27.09
CA THR A 52 18.20 -6.95 26.21
C THR A 52 17.46 -5.95 27.08
N THR A 53 17.86 -4.68 27.04
CA THR A 53 17.02 -3.56 27.48
C THR A 53 15.61 -3.80 26.91
N PRO A 54 14.55 -3.86 27.75
CA PRO A 54 13.19 -4.02 27.27
C PRO A 54 12.90 -2.90 26.27
N GLY A 55 12.83 -3.24 24.98
CA GLY A 55 12.51 -2.28 23.94
C GLY A 55 11.10 -1.76 24.18
N ASN A 56 11.01 -0.56 24.74
CA ASN A 56 9.82 0.30 24.96
C ASN A 56 8.45 -0.30 24.59
N LEU A 57 8.04 -1.37 25.28
CA LEU A 57 6.70 -1.97 25.15
C LEU A 57 5.61 -0.96 25.51
N VAL A 58 5.94 0.00 26.39
CA VAL A 58 5.07 1.07 26.87
C VAL A 58 4.54 1.94 25.72
N LEU A 59 5.35 2.24 24.70
CA LEU A 59 4.89 3.03 23.56
C LEU A 59 3.92 2.24 22.67
N ALA A 60 4.20 0.96 22.41
CA ALA A 60 3.30 0.12 21.62
C ALA A 60 1.95 -0.06 22.32
N GLU A 61 1.96 -0.24 23.64
CA GLU A 61 0.75 -0.34 24.47
C GLU A 61 -0.06 0.97 24.53
N SER A 62 0.59 2.12 24.32
CA SER A 62 -0.10 3.42 24.32
C SER A 62 -0.91 3.71 23.04
N ILE A 63 -0.69 2.93 21.96
CA ILE A 63 -1.40 3.11 20.68
C ILE A 63 -2.69 2.29 20.71
N ARG A 64 -3.83 2.98 20.72
CA ARG A 64 -5.15 2.32 20.70
C ARG A 64 -5.65 2.20 19.27
N ILE A 65 -5.99 0.98 18.85
CA ILE A 65 -6.47 0.69 17.49
C ILE A 65 -7.74 1.47 17.13
N ASP A 66 -8.63 1.67 18.10
CA ASP A 66 -9.89 2.39 17.89
C ASP A 66 -9.66 3.87 17.55
N ASP A 67 -8.66 4.51 18.16
CA ASP A 67 -8.31 5.90 17.86
C ASP A 67 -7.78 6.01 16.43
N VAL A 68 -6.87 5.10 16.05
CA VAL A 68 -6.34 5.03 14.67
C VAL A 68 -7.48 4.87 13.68
N MET A 69 -8.42 3.97 13.96
CA MET A 69 -9.55 3.72 13.07
C MET A 69 -10.50 4.93 12.99
N ASN A 70 -10.70 5.65 14.09
CA ASN A 70 -11.47 6.89 14.10
C ASN A 70 -10.80 7.98 13.24
N TYR A 71 -9.48 8.13 13.33
CA TYR A 71 -8.74 9.05 12.46
C TYR A 71 -8.91 8.66 10.98
N LEU A 72 -8.78 7.37 10.63
CA LEU A 72 -8.96 6.90 9.25
C LEU A 72 -10.39 7.14 8.72
N LYS A 73 -11.41 6.90 9.54
CA LYS A 73 -12.82 7.18 9.19
C LYS A 73 -13.03 8.66 8.89
N GLU A 74 -12.46 9.54 9.70
CA GLU A 74 -12.61 10.98 9.50
C GLU A 74 -11.86 11.47 8.26
N LEU A 75 -10.66 10.94 8.00
CA LEU A 75 -9.95 11.20 6.75
C LEU A 75 -10.72 10.69 5.53
N GLN A 76 -11.38 9.54 5.62
CA GLN A 76 -12.25 9.05 4.55
C GLN A 76 -13.48 9.95 4.37
N ARG A 77 -14.11 10.40 5.46
CA ARG A 77 -15.24 11.34 5.42
C ARG A 77 -14.85 12.64 4.71
N ILE A 78 -13.68 13.19 5.02
CA ILE A 78 -13.12 14.38 4.35
C ILE A 78 -12.93 14.11 2.85
N ALA A 79 -12.35 12.97 2.48
CA ALA A 79 -12.17 12.60 1.07
C ALA A 79 -13.52 12.52 0.33
N THR A 80 -14.49 11.81 0.90
CA THR A 80 -15.83 11.64 0.33
C THR A 80 -16.53 12.99 0.14
N ALA A 81 -16.41 13.90 1.10
CA ALA A 81 -16.97 15.25 1.00
C ALA A 81 -16.26 16.15 -0.03
N ASN A 82 -15.04 15.79 -0.47
CA ASN A 82 -14.20 16.58 -1.37
C ASN A 82 -13.83 15.79 -2.63
N ASN A 83 -14.85 15.38 -3.39
CA ASN A 83 -14.68 14.71 -4.70
C ASN A 83 -13.83 13.43 -4.63
N GLY A 84 -13.92 12.70 -3.52
CA GLY A 84 -13.26 11.41 -3.32
C GLY A 84 -11.75 11.48 -3.12
N ASN A 85 -11.16 12.65 -2.87
CA ASN A 85 -9.71 12.77 -2.74
C ASN A 85 -9.25 13.77 -1.67
N ARG A 86 -7.99 13.61 -1.26
CA ARG A 86 -7.26 14.52 -0.36
C ARG A 86 -5.90 14.89 -0.98
N ALA A 87 -5.88 14.95 -2.31
CA ALA A 87 -4.66 15.25 -3.05
C ALA A 87 -4.19 16.68 -2.74
N VAL A 88 -2.88 16.91 -2.75
CA VAL A 88 -2.30 18.25 -2.60
C VAL A 88 -2.99 19.25 -3.54
N THR A 89 -3.07 20.52 -3.13
CA THR A 89 -3.76 21.63 -3.83
C THR A 89 -5.26 21.49 -4.05
N THR A 90 -5.91 20.50 -3.45
CA THR A 90 -7.38 20.38 -3.42
C THR A 90 -7.98 20.85 -2.09
N THR A 91 -9.29 21.11 -2.08
CA THR A 91 -10.04 21.39 -0.84
C THR A 91 -9.92 20.25 0.17
N GLY A 92 -9.91 18.99 -0.28
CA GLY A 92 -9.75 17.82 0.59
C GLY A 92 -8.42 17.82 1.36
N PHE A 93 -7.34 18.33 0.76
CA PHE A 93 -6.06 18.52 1.46
C PHE A 93 -6.13 19.61 2.53
N ASN A 94 -6.71 20.77 2.22
CA ASN A 94 -6.85 21.87 3.18
C ASN A 94 -7.69 21.45 4.40
N GLU A 95 -8.78 20.72 4.16
CA GLU A 95 -9.64 20.18 5.21
C GLU A 95 -8.94 19.13 6.07
N THR A 96 -8.11 18.28 5.44
CA THR A 96 -7.25 17.33 6.15
C THR A 96 -6.25 18.03 7.05
N LEU A 97 -5.58 19.07 6.54
CA LEU A 97 -4.61 19.86 7.29
C LEU A 97 -5.27 20.51 8.51
N ARG A 98 -6.45 21.12 8.31
CA ARG A 98 -7.25 21.73 9.38
C ARG A 98 -7.64 20.70 10.43
N TYR A 99 -8.09 19.52 10.02
CA TYR A 99 -8.45 18.44 10.95
C TYR A 99 -7.25 18.00 11.81
N ILE A 100 -6.08 17.79 11.20
CA ILE A 100 -4.87 17.37 11.92
C ILE A 100 -4.43 18.45 12.92
N ILE A 101 -4.36 19.71 12.47
CA ILE A 101 -3.97 20.84 13.34
C ILE A 101 -4.92 20.93 14.54
N ASN A 102 -6.23 20.87 14.32
CA ASN A 102 -7.21 20.95 15.38
C ASN A 102 -7.11 19.74 16.32
N THR A 103 -6.94 18.53 15.78
CA THR A 103 -6.81 17.31 16.59
C THR A 103 -5.60 17.39 17.50
N LEU A 104 -4.45 17.83 16.99
CA LEU A 104 -3.23 18.01 17.78
C LEU A 104 -3.40 19.12 18.83
N ALA A 105 -3.95 20.27 18.43
CA ALA A 105 -4.10 21.42 19.33
C ALA A 105 -5.11 21.17 20.47
N ILE A 106 -6.18 20.41 20.22
CA ILE A 106 -7.24 20.14 21.20
C ILE A 106 -6.86 18.99 22.15
N ASN A 107 -6.21 17.94 21.63
CA ASN A 107 -6.01 16.69 22.38
C ASN A 107 -4.61 16.53 22.95
N THR A 108 -3.71 17.50 22.73
CA THR A 108 -2.32 17.43 23.19
C THR A 108 -1.82 18.79 23.67
N ASN A 109 -0.64 18.80 24.30
CA ASN A 109 0.07 20.04 24.67
C ASN A 109 1.14 20.43 23.62
N TYR A 110 1.00 19.97 22.38
CA TYR A 110 2.00 20.23 21.34
C TYR A 110 1.94 21.66 20.83
N LYS A 111 3.13 22.21 20.53
CA LYS A 111 3.26 23.44 19.75
C LYS A 111 3.17 23.09 18.27
N VAL A 112 1.98 23.27 17.69
CA VAL A 112 1.73 22.94 16.28
C VAL A 112 2.22 24.09 15.39
N SER A 113 3.03 23.78 14.39
CA SER A 113 3.43 24.71 13.32
C SER A 113 3.18 24.07 11.96
N THR A 114 2.99 24.90 10.94
CA THR A 114 2.80 24.45 9.55
C THR A 114 3.88 25.05 8.67
N GLN A 115 4.59 24.20 7.93
CA GLN A 115 5.60 24.62 6.98
C GLN A 115 5.13 24.31 5.57
N PHE A 116 5.03 25.34 4.75
CA PHE A 116 4.68 25.22 3.33
C PHE A 116 5.94 24.99 2.50
N PHE A 117 5.80 24.21 1.43
CA PHE A 117 6.88 23.93 0.49
C PHE A 117 6.32 23.84 -0.94
N PRO A 118 7.14 24.16 -1.96
CA PRO A 118 6.71 24.06 -3.35
C PRO A 118 6.56 22.60 -3.77
N ILE A 119 5.57 22.33 -4.61
CA ILE A 119 5.36 21.02 -5.24
C ILE A 119 5.38 21.15 -6.75
N ARG A 120 5.85 20.09 -7.44
CA ARG A 120 5.57 19.92 -8.87
C ARG A 120 4.26 19.17 -9.01
N GLN A 121 3.30 19.78 -9.69
CA GLN A 121 2.01 19.16 -9.99
C GLN A 121 2.08 18.48 -11.35
N PHE A 122 1.46 17.31 -11.42
CA PHE A 122 1.23 16.58 -12.65
C PHE A 122 -0.27 16.55 -12.88
N ALA A 123 -0.68 16.99 -14.06
CA ALA A 123 -2.04 16.83 -14.54
C ALA A 123 -1.99 16.02 -15.83
N LEU A 124 -3.06 15.27 -16.10
CA LEU A 124 -3.24 14.64 -17.41
C LEU A 124 -3.51 15.76 -18.42
N ASP A 125 -2.77 15.76 -19.53
CA ASP A 125 -2.95 16.72 -20.63
C ASP A 125 -4.25 16.46 -21.43
N GLY A 126 -4.95 15.37 -21.14
CA GLY A 126 -6.21 14.99 -21.76
C GLY A 126 -6.76 13.69 -21.20
N ILE A 127 -7.84 13.19 -21.79
CA ILE A 127 -8.37 11.86 -21.45
C ILE A 127 -7.31 10.82 -21.85
N PRO A 128 -6.79 10.01 -20.91
CA PRO A 128 -5.81 9.00 -21.25
C PRO A 128 -6.46 7.96 -22.16
N THR A 129 -5.85 7.69 -23.31
CA THR A 129 -6.24 6.56 -24.15
C THR A 129 -5.81 5.28 -23.44
N LEU A 130 -6.76 4.58 -22.85
CA LEU A 130 -6.52 3.27 -22.26
C LEU A 130 -6.36 2.25 -23.39
N ILE A 131 -5.12 1.88 -23.70
CA ILE A 131 -4.83 0.80 -24.63
C ILE A 131 -4.75 -0.49 -23.81
N SER A 132 -5.86 -1.21 -23.70
CA SER A 132 -5.83 -2.57 -23.19
C SER A 132 -5.49 -3.52 -24.33
N SER A 133 -4.30 -4.10 -24.30
CA SER A 133 -3.96 -5.19 -25.20
C SER A 133 -4.20 -6.52 -24.49
N ILE A 134 -5.00 -7.39 -25.11
CA ILE A 134 -5.01 -8.81 -24.78
C ILE A 134 -4.04 -9.45 -25.78
N ASN A 135 -2.86 -9.84 -25.29
CA ASN A 135 -1.80 -10.54 -26.02
C ASN A 135 -0.83 -9.69 -26.87
N GLY A 136 -0.67 -8.39 -26.61
CA GLY A 136 0.40 -7.56 -27.22
C GLY A 136 0.11 -7.02 -28.62
N VAL A 137 -1.15 -7.02 -29.06
CA VAL A 137 -1.68 -6.27 -30.23
C VAL A 137 -2.83 -5.37 -29.84
#